data_AF-A0A1J8Q5R9-F1
#
_entry.id   AF-A0A1J8Q5R9-F1
#
_cell.length_a   1.000
_cell.length_b   1.000
_cell.length_c   1.000
_cell.angle_alpha   90.00
_cell.angle_beta   90.00
_cell.angle_gamma   90.00
#
_symmetry.space_group_name_H-M   'P 1'
#
loop_
_entity.id
_entity.type
_entity.pdbx_description
1 polymer ?
#
loop_
_entity_poly.entity_id
_entity_poly.type
_entity_poly.pdbx_seq_one_letter_code
_entity_poly.pdbx_strand_id
1 'polypeptide(L)'
;MPLSVQFAQDLWVRSAFAAAGHTFLIYDYFLTLNDEISYIWNSPWTVVKVLFLVNRYGNLVVQTYIRLEEAGLLAHNSESFCLSFALLTSYFLILSSASIHILVLMRASAIWGTRKRVTQILIMGYMGYVLMLIGWTTYGIHNKQGTRLACFLFILPFTKMVGH
;
A
#
# COMPACT_ATOMS: atom_id res chain seq x y z
N MET A 1 28.02 -20.16 -3.18
CA MET A 1 27.06 -19.28 -3.88
C MET A 1 27.06 -17.92 -3.19
N PRO A 2 27.48 -16.82 -3.83
CA PRO A 2 27.61 -15.51 -3.19
C PRO A 2 26.25 -14.80 -3.12
N LEU A 3 25.27 -15.44 -2.48
CA LEU A 3 23.88 -14.96 -2.41
C LEU A 3 23.59 -14.10 -1.17
N SER A 4 24.60 -13.74 -0.36
CA SER A 4 24.39 -13.06 0.93
C SER A 4 24.55 -11.54 0.88
N VAL A 5 25.58 -11.01 0.19
CA VAL A 5 25.87 -9.56 0.21
C VAL A 5 24.90 -8.76 -0.64
N GLN A 6 24.59 -9.23 -1.86
CA GLN A 6 23.62 -8.57 -2.74
C GLN A 6 22.22 -8.57 -2.13
N PHE A 7 21.81 -9.71 -1.55
CA PHE A 7 20.53 -9.84 -0.88
C PHE A 7 20.40 -8.88 0.32
N ALA A 8 21.46 -8.73 1.12
CA ALA A 8 21.47 -7.77 2.23
C ALA A 8 21.36 -6.31 1.76
N GLN A 9 22.06 -5.95 0.67
CA GLN A 9 21.95 -4.63 0.06
C GLN A 9 20.54 -4.36 -0.47
N ASP A 10 19.94 -5.30 -1.20
CA ASP A 10 18.58 -5.16 -1.71
C ASP A 10 17.57 -4.95 -0.58
N LEU A 11 17.74 -5.64 0.55
CA LEU A 11 16.87 -5.50 1.71
C LEU A 11 17.06 -4.14 2.41
N TRP A 12 18.31 -3.69 2.55
CA TRP A 12 18.62 -2.39 3.14
C TRP A 12 18.06 -1.24 2.30
N VAL A 13 18.23 -1.32 0.98
CA VAL A 13 17.68 -0.34 0.04
C VAL A 13 16.15 -0.28 0.16
N ARG A 14 15.48 -1.44 0.17
CA ARG A 14 14.01 -1.50 0.33
C ARG A 14 13.54 -0.89 1.65
N SER A 15 14.17 -1.24 2.77
CA SER A 15 13.78 -0.70 4.09
C SER A 15 14.03 0.79 4.21
N ALA A 16 15.11 1.31 3.63
CA ALA A 16 15.42 2.73 3.60
C ALA A 16 14.37 3.51 2.79
N PHE A 17 14.03 3.03 1.59
CA PHE A 17 12.97 3.64 0.78
C PHE A 17 11.60 3.57 1.46
N ALA A 18 11.26 2.45 2.10
CA ALA A 18 10.01 2.32 2.85
C ALA A 18 9.97 3.26 4.06
N ALA A 19 11.07 3.40 4.81
CA ALA A 19 11.17 4.35 5.92
C ALA A 19 10.99 5.81 5.46
N ALA A 20 11.69 6.18 4.38
CA ALA A 20 11.61 7.51 3.80
C ALA A 20 10.18 7.81 3.30
N GLY A 21 9.59 6.87 2.56
CA GLY A 21 8.20 6.98 2.07
C GLY A 21 7.19 7.10 3.20
N HIS A 22 7.33 6.32 4.27
CA HIS A 22 6.47 6.41 5.45
C HIS A 22 6.61 7.75 6.17
N THR A 23 7.84 8.27 6.30
CA THR A 23 8.09 9.59 6.89
C THR A 23 7.44 10.70 6.08
N PHE A 24 7.56 10.67 4.75
CA PHE A 24 6.88 11.62 3.86
C PHE A 24 5.36 11.52 3.97
N LEU A 25 4.81 10.32 4.10
CA LEU A 25 3.38 10.11 4.26
C LEU A 25 2.87 10.72 5.57
N ILE A 26 3.58 10.52 6.67
CA ILE A 26 3.28 11.15 7.96
C ILE A 26 3.38 12.67 7.86
N TYR A 27 4.42 13.18 7.19
CA TYR A 27 4.61 14.62 7.00
C TYR A 27 3.47 15.25 6.20
N ASP A 28 3.08 14.66 5.08
CA ASP A 28 1.95 15.09 4.26
C ASP A 28 0.63 15.06 5.04
N TYR A 29 0.46 14.05 5.90
CA TYR A 29 -0.68 13.94 6.80
C TYR A 29 -0.77 15.13 7.75
N PHE A 30 0.31 15.47 8.48
CA PHE A 30 0.29 16.60 9.40
C PHE A 30 0.05 17.94 8.69
N LEU A 31 0.61 18.13 7.50
CA LEU A 31 0.45 19.35 6.73
C LEU A 31 -1.01 19.58 6.31
N THR A 32 -1.69 18.52 5.88
CA THR A 32 -3.07 18.61 5.37
C THR A 32 -4.13 18.40 6.44
N LEU A 33 -3.78 17.90 7.63
CA LEU A 33 -4.71 17.66 8.74
C LEU A 33 -5.50 18.92 9.11
N ASN A 34 -4.84 20.07 9.19
CA ASN A 34 -5.48 21.32 9.60
C ASN A 34 -6.59 21.74 8.60
N ASP A 35 -6.29 21.61 7.31
CA ASP A 35 -7.26 21.85 6.24
C ASP A 35 -8.36 20.77 6.23
N GLU A 36 -8.02 19.49 6.45
CA GLU A 36 -9.02 18.42 6.54
C GLU A 36 -10.02 18.67 7.67
N ILE A 37 -9.56 19.02 8.87
CA ILE A 37 -10.43 19.28 10.02
C ILE A 37 -11.35 20.48 9.73
N SER A 38 -10.81 21.52 9.11
CA SER A 38 -11.59 22.73 8.82
C SER A 38 -12.63 22.51 7.71
N TYR A 39 -12.25 21.84 6.62
CA TYR A 39 -13.07 21.73 5.41
C TYR A 39 -13.79 20.39 5.26
N ILE A 40 -13.14 19.28 5.60
CA ILE A 40 -13.70 17.94 5.41
C ILE A 40 -14.60 17.58 6.59
N TRP A 41 -14.19 17.81 7.84
CA TRP A 41 -14.98 17.37 8.99
C TRP A 41 -16.32 18.11 9.11
N ASN A 42 -16.37 19.38 8.74
CA ASN A 42 -17.61 20.19 8.72
C ASN A 42 -18.53 19.90 7.52
N SER A 43 -18.06 19.16 6.51
CA SER A 43 -18.83 18.82 5.30
C SER A 43 -19.73 17.58 5.52
N PRO A 44 -20.92 17.49 4.89
CA PRO A 44 -21.82 16.34 5.04
C PRO A 44 -21.12 15.00 4.75
N TRP A 45 -21.51 13.97 5.49
CA TRP A 45 -20.99 12.62 5.33
C TRP A 45 -21.44 12.04 3.99
N THR A 46 -20.52 11.99 3.01
CA THR A 46 -20.71 11.29 1.74
C THR A 46 -19.94 9.98 1.74
N VAL A 47 -20.42 8.99 0.98
CA VAL A 47 -19.73 7.69 0.81
C VAL A 47 -18.29 7.89 0.31
N VAL A 48 -18.09 8.87 -0.58
CA VAL A 48 -16.77 9.23 -1.12
C VAL A 48 -15.85 9.75 -0.01
N LYS A 49 -16.34 10.62 0.87
CA LYS A 49 -15.59 11.13 2.04
C LYS A 49 -15.17 10.00 2.97
N VAL A 50 -16.08 9.08 3.29
CA VAL A 50 -15.77 7.93 4.17
C VAL A 50 -14.71 7.05 3.53
N LEU A 51 -14.85 6.70 2.25
CA LEU A 51 -13.91 5.82 1.55
C LEU A 51 -12.53 6.46 1.45
N PHE A 52 -12.46 7.77 1.21
CA PHE A 52 -11.21 8.54 1.20
C PHE A 52 -10.52 8.54 2.57
N LEU A 53 -11.27 8.83 3.65
CA LEU A 53 -10.73 8.84 5.00
C LEU A 53 -10.27 7.43 5.42
N VAL A 54 -11.07 6.39 5.18
CA VAL A 54 -10.68 5.01 5.51
C VAL A 54 -9.42 4.61 4.76
N ASN A 55 -9.30 4.96 3.48
CA ASN A 55 -8.09 4.70 2.71
C ASN A 55 -6.88 5.42 3.30
N ARG A 56 -7.02 6.73 3.57
CA ARG A 56 -5.93 7.58 4.04
C ARG A 56 -5.42 7.14 5.41
N TYR A 57 -6.32 7.04 6.37
CA TYR A 57 -5.98 6.69 7.75
C TYR A 57 -5.64 5.20 7.88
N GLY A 58 -6.33 4.34 7.11
CA GLY A 58 -6.01 2.92 7.03
C GLY A 58 -4.60 2.66 6.49
N ASN A 59 -4.17 3.38 5.45
CA ASN A 59 -2.83 3.25 4.91
C ASN A 59 -1.75 3.68 5.92
N LEU A 60 -1.99 4.75 6.68
CA LEU A 60 -1.09 5.19 7.75
C LEU A 60 -0.97 4.12 8.85
N VAL A 61 -2.10 3.57 9.31
CA VAL A 61 -2.11 2.52 10.36
C VAL A 61 -1.43 1.24 9.87
N VAL A 62 -1.75 0.76 8.67
CA VAL A 62 -1.19 -0.49 8.14
C VAL A 62 0.30 -0.36 7.83
N GLN A 63 0.75 0.75 7.27
CA GLN A 63 2.20 0.95 7.09
C GLN A 63 2.90 1.01 8.44
N THR A 64 2.35 1.70 9.43
CA THR A 64 2.92 1.71 10.79
C THR A 64 3.01 0.29 11.35
N TYR A 65 1.96 -0.51 11.19
CA TYR A 65 1.92 -1.90 11.62
C TYR A 65 3.02 -2.74 10.94
N ILE A 66 3.17 -2.64 9.61
CA ILE A 66 4.22 -3.33 8.85
C ILE A 66 5.61 -2.94 9.38
N ARG A 67 5.84 -1.65 9.68
CA ARG A 67 7.12 -1.17 10.21
C ARG A 67 7.40 -1.66 11.63
N LEU A 68 6.37 -1.79 12.47
CA LEU A 68 6.50 -2.35 13.82
C LEU A 68 6.82 -3.86 13.79
N GLU A 69 6.22 -4.59 12.85
CA GLU A 69 6.57 -5.99 12.56
C GLU A 69 8.03 -6.10 12.07
N GLU A 70 8.44 -5.27 11.10
CA GLU A 70 9.81 -5.24 10.58
C GLU A 70 10.84 -4.87 11.66
N ALA A 71 10.47 -4.03 12.63
CA ALA A 71 11.29 -3.69 13.78
C ALA A 71 11.41 -4.84 14.81
N GLY A 72 10.69 -5.96 14.61
CA GLY A 72 10.70 -7.12 15.48
C GLY A 72 9.85 -6.96 16.75
N LEU A 73 9.04 -5.89 16.86
CA LEU A 73 8.24 -5.61 18.06
C LEU A 73 6.98 -6.46 18.17
N LEU A 74 6.51 -7.01 17.04
CA LEU A 74 5.27 -7.79 16.95
C LEU A 74 5.51 -9.23 16.47
N ALA A 75 6.77 -9.67 16.41
CA ALA A 75 7.21 -10.91 15.78
C ALA A 75 6.39 -12.14 16.22
N HIS A 76 5.48 -12.59 15.35
CA HIS A 76 4.67 -13.78 15.56
C HIS A 76 4.94 -14.83 14.47
N ASN A 77 5.68 -15.89 14.82
CA ASN A 77 6.17 -16.91 13.88
C ASN A 77 5.10 -17.95 13.46
N SER A 78 3.83 -17.57 13.35
CA SER A 78 2.75 -18.48 12.97
C SER A 78 2.50 -18.47 11.46
N GLU A 79 2.31 -19.64 10.85
CA GLU A 79 1.94 -19.77 9.42
C GLU A 79 0.58 -19.12 9.11
N SER A 80 -0.36 -19.12 10.07
CA SER A 80 -1.66 -18.46 9.92
C SER A 80 -1.55 -16.93 9.94
N PHE A 81 -0.63 -16.40 10.76
CA PHE A 81 -0.34 -14.97 10.84
C PHE A 81 0.29 -14.46 9.53
N CYS A 82 1.28 -15.20 9.02
CA CYS A 82 1.92 -14.96 7.72
C CYS A 82 0.90 -14.82 6.57
N LEU A 83 -0.05 -15.76 6.46
CA LEU A 83 -1.07 -15.73 5.41
C LEU A 83 -1.99 -14.51 5.57
N SER A 84 -2.45 -14.27 6.80
CA SER A 84 -3.36 -13.15 7.10
C SER A 84 -2.69 -11.80 6.82
N PHE A 85 -1.42 -11.65 7.20
CA PHE A 85 -0.61 -10.47 6.95
C PHE A 85 -0.36 -10.24 5.45
N ALA A 86 -0.05 -11.31 4.69
CA ALA A 86 0.15 -11.22 3.25
C ALA A 86 -1.15 -10.82 2.52
N LEU A 87 -2.30 -11.38 2.91
CA LEU A 87 -3.60 -11.03 2.35
C LEU A 87 -3.97 -9.58 2.67
N LEU A 88 -3.81 -9.17 3.93
CA LEU A 88 -4.07 -7.82 4.39
C LEU A 88 -3.21 -6.82 3.63
N THR A 89 -1.89 -7.03 3.60
CA THR A 89 -0.95 -6.16 2.89
C THR A 89 -1.28 -6.08 1.39
N SER A 90 -1.62 -7.20 0.76
CA SER A 90 -1.98 -7.24 -0.67
C SER A 90 -3.22 -6.42 -0.97
N TYR A 91 -4.29 -6.59 -0.17
CA TYR A 91 -5.53 -5.83 -0.35
C TYR A 91 -5.31 -4.33 -0.10
N PHE A 92 -4.53 -3.99 0.93
CA PHE A 92 -4.20 -2.60 1.25
C PHE A 92 -3.36 -1.91 0.17
N LEU A 93 -2.41 -2.62 -0.47
CA LEU A 93 -1.65 -2.08 -1.59
C LEU A 93 -2.54 -1.77 -2.81
N ILE A 94 -3.48 -2.66 -3.13
CA ILE A 94 -4.45 -2.44 -4.22
C ILE A 94 -5.30 -1.20 -3.90
N LEU A 95 -5.84 -1.12 -2.68
CA LEU A 95 -6.67 -0.01 -2.24
C LEU A 95 -5.90 1.33 -2.26
N SER A 96 -4.64 1.33 -1.83
CA SER A 96 -3.77 2.52 -1.88
C SER A 96 -3.48 2.95 -3.31
N SER A 97 -3.17 1.99 -4.19
CA SER A 97 -2.98 2.26 -5.62
C SER A 97 -4.23 2.83 -6.27
N ALA A 98 -5.40 2.26 -5.99
CA ALA A 98 -6.68 2.74 -6.51
C ALA A 98 -6.90 4.23 -6.18
N SER A 99 -6.60 4.67 -4.96
CA SER A 99 -6.73 6.07 -4.55
C SER A 99 -5.81 7.01 -5.31
N ILE A 100 -4.55 6.62 -5.55
CA ILE A 100 -3.61 7.41 -6.35
C ILE A 100 -4.16 7.58 -7.78
N HIS A 101 -4.65 6.51 -8.38
CA HIS A 101 -5.21 6.55 -9.73
C HIS A 101 -6.44 7.45 -9.79
N ILE A 102 -7.35 7.38 -8.82
CA ILE A 102 -8.51 8.27 -8.73
C ILE A 102 -8.07 9.74 -8.67
N LEU A 103 -7.10 10.07 -7.82
CA LEU A 103 -6.57 11.44 -7.72
C LEU A 103 -5.96 11.93 -9.04
N VAL A 104 -5.18 11.07 -9.71
CA VAL A 104 -4.60 11.39 -11.03
C VAL A 104 -5.69 11.59 -12.07
N LEU A 105 -6.72 10.73 -12.10
CA LEU A 105 -7.86 10.87 -13.01
C LEU A 105 -8.65 12.16 -12.76
N MET A 106 -8.88 12.54 -11.50
CA MET A 106 -9.56 13.79 -11.16
C MET A 106 -8.77 15.01 -11.66
N ARG A 107 -7.46 15.05 -11.40
CA ARG A 107 -6.59 16.14 -11.86
C ARG A 107 -6.50 16.20 -13.39
N ALA A 108 -6.34 15.05 -14.04
CA ALA A 108 -6.34 14.97 -15.50
C ALA A 108 -7.69 15.46 -16.08
N SER A 109 -8.81 15.04 -15.49
CA SER A 109 -10.14 15.45 -15.96
C SER A 109 -10.38 16.96 -15.84
N ALA A 110 -9.79 17.60 -14.83
CA ALA A 110 -9.83 19.06 -14.65
C ALA A 110 -9.00 19.80 -15.73
N ILE A 111 -7.80 19.31 -16.06
CA ILE A 111 -6.89 19.94 -17.03
C ILE A 111 -7.40 19.79 -18.47
N TRP A 112 -7.86 18.59 -18.85
CA TRP A 112 -8.29 18.30 -20.22
C TRP A 112 -9.72 18.75 -20.55
N GLY A 113 -10.40 19.43 -19.62
CA GLY A 113 -11.66 20.12 -19.84
C GLY A 113 -12.77 19.19 -20.34
N THR A 114 -13.27 18.28 -19.50
CA THR A 114 -14.53 17.49 -19.69
C THR A 114 -14.77 16.88 -21.07
N ARG A 115 -13.74 16.65 -21.89
CA ARG A 115 -13.88 15.93 -23.16
C ARG A 115 -14.19 14.48 -22.83
N LYS A 116 -15.48 14.11 -22.93
CA LYS A 116 -16.02 12.80 -22.53
C LYS A 116 -15.21 11.60 -23.07
N ARG A 117 -14.64 11.71 -24.28
CA ARG A 117 -13.75 10.69 -24.85
C ARG A 117 -12.49 10.43 -24.01
N VAL A 118 -11.80 11.48 -23.56
CA VAL A 118 -10.56 11.35 -22.79
C VAL A 118 -10.86 10.73 -21.42
N THR A 119 -11.93 11.20 -20.75
CA THR A 119 -12.38 10.63 -19.47
C THR A 119 -12.81 9.17 -19.63
N GLN A 120 -13.52 8.80 -20.70
CA GLN A 120 -13.87 7.41 -20.96
C GLN A 120 -12.65 6.52 -21.19
N ILE A 121 -11.65 6.95 -21.96
CA ILE A 121 -10.41 6.20 -22.16
C ILE A 121 -9.67 5.97 -20.83
N LEU A 122 -9.59 7.01 -20.00
CA LEU A 122 -8.97 6.93 -18.67
C LEU A 122 -9.71 5.95 -17.75
N ILE A 123 -11.05 5.99 -17.73
CA ILE A 123 -11.87 5.05 -16.95
C ILE A 123 -11.69 3.62 -17.45
N MET A 124 -11.72 3.38 -18.76
CA MET A 124 -11.50 2.04 -19.32
C MET A 124 -10.11 1.51 -18.97
N GLY A 125 -9.08 2.35 -19.06
CA GLY A 125 -7.72 2.00 -18.64
C GLY A 125 -7.65 1.64 -17.15
N TYR A 126 -8.31 2.42 -16.29
CA TYR A 126 -8.40 2.14 -14.86
C TYR A 126 -9.11 0.82 -14.56
N MET A 127 -10.24 0.55 -15.22
CA MET A 127 -10.95 -0.72 -15.06
C MET A 127 -10.09 -1.92 -15.49
N GLY A 128 -9.35 -1.79 -16.61
CA GLY A 128 -8.39 -2.80 -17.05
C GLY A 128 -7.28 -3.05 -16.03
N TYR A 129 -6.72 -1.98 -15.45
CA TYR A 129 -5.71 -2.05 -14.41
C TYR A 129 -6.22 -2.79 -13.15
N VAL A 130 -7.42 -2.47 -12.68
CA VAL A 130 -8.04 -3.13 -11.51
C VAL A 130 -8.24 -4.62 -11.77
N LEU A 131 -8.74 -5.00 -12.96
CA LEU A 131 -8.93 -6.40 -13.34
C LEU A 131 -7.59 -7.16 -13.38
N MET A 132 -6.52 -6.55 -13.90
CA MET A 132 -5.19 -7.16 -13.90
C MET A 132 -4.65 -7.38 -12.49
N LEU A 133 -4.84 -6.42 -11.57
CA LEU A 133 -4.41 -6.57 -10.18
C LEU A 133 -5.16 -7.70 -9.45
N ILE A 134 -6.46 -7.80 -9.66
CA ILE A 134 -7.27 -8.88 -9.08
C ILE A 134 -6.83 -10.23 -9.65
N GLY A 135 -6.61 -10.32 -10.96
CA GLY A 135 -6.10 -11.53 -11.60
C GLY A 135 -4.73 -11.94 -11.06
N TRP A 136 -3.80 -10.99 -10.91
CA TRP A 136 -2.47 -11.24 -10.39
C TRP A 136 -2.50 -11.75 -8.95
N THR A 137 -3.29 -11.10 -8.09
CA THR A 137 -3.37 -11.46 -6.66
C THR A 137 -4.08 -12.79 -6.44
N THR A 138 -5.16 -13.07 -7.16
CA THR A 138 -5.85 -14.37 -7.09
C THR A 138 -4.98 -15.51 -7.60
N TYR A 139 -4.25 -15.32 -8.71
CA TYR A 139 -3.28 -16.28 -9.22
C TYR A 139 -2.14 -16.52 -8.21
N GLY A 140 -1.61 -15.45 -7.61
CA GLY A 140 -0.56 -15.53 -6.60
C GLY A 140 -0.98 -16.27 -5.33
N ILE A 141 -2.21 -16.04 -4.85
CA ILE A 141 -2.77 -16.72 -3.67
C ILE A 141 -2.99 -18.20 -3.94
N HIS A 142 -3.46 -18.56 -5.14
CA HIS A 142 -3.67 -19.96 -5.52
C HIS A 142 -2.34 -20.73 -5.64
N ASN A 143 -1.25 -20.03 -5.94
CA ASN A 143 0.08 -20.60 -5.96
C ASN A 143 0.73 -20.54 -4.56
N LYS A 144 0.57 -21.60 -3.76
CA LYS A 144 1.13 -21.69 -2.39
C LYS A 144 2.64 -21.39 -2.29
N GLN A 145 3.40 -21.60 -3.36
CA GLN A 145 4.82 -21.25 -3.44
C GLN A 145 5.07 -19.73 -3.47
N GLY A 146 4.24 -18.95 -4.16
CA GLY A 146 4.36 -17.49 -4.24
C GLY A 146 4.06 -16.81 -2.90
N THR A 147 3.04 -17.26 -2.19
CA THR A 147 2.69 -16.77 -0.85
C THR A 147 3.77 -17.11 0.18
N ARG A 148 4.32 -18.33 0.11
CA ARG A 148 5.46 -18.73 0.96
C ARG A 148 6.71 -17.90 0.66
N LEU A 149 7.03 -17.64 -0.61
CA LEU A 149 8.16 -16.78 -1.01
C LEU A 149 7.95 -15.32 -0.59
N ALA A 150 6.75 -14.76 -0.71
CA ALA A 150 6.45 -13.41 -0.22
C ALA A 150 6.65 -13.29 1.29
N CYS A 151 6.21 -14.30 2.04
CA CYS A 151 6.44 -14.38 3.48
C CYS A 151 7.92 -14.57 3.82
N PHE A 152 8.64 -15.37 3.03
CA PHE A 152 10.09 -15.61 3.16
C PHE A 152 10.94 -14.40 2.77
N LEU A 153 10.46 -13.53 1.87
CA LEU A 153 11.20 -12.36 1.39
C LEU A 153 10.87 -11.08 2.16
N PHE A 154 9.65 -10.93 2.68
CA PHE A 154 9.25 -9.73 3.44
C PHE A 154 9.36 -9.91 4.96
N ILE A 155 9.14 -11.10 5.53
CA ILE A 155 9.09 -11.30 7.00
C ILE A 155 10.38 -11.93 7.56
N LEU A 156 10.92 -12.93 6.86
CA LEU A 156 12.05 -13.74 7.35
C LEU A 156 13.45 -13.08 7.35
N PRO A 157 13.82 -12.17 6.42
CA PRO A 157 15.15 -11.58 6.46
C PRO A 157 15.26 -10.44 7.50
N PHE A 158 14.14 -9.83 7.89
CA PHE A 158 14.12 -8.78 8.94
C PHE A 158 14.20 -9.38 10.35
N THR A 159 13.44 -10.44 10.63
CA THR A 159 13.50 -11.15 11.92
C THR A 159 14.89 -11.74 12.20
N LYS A 160 15.62 -12.19 11.17
CA LYS A 160 17.00 -12.69 11.31
C LYS A 160 18.09 -11.62 11.41
N MET A 161 17.80 -10.35 11.12
CA MET A 161 18.74 -9.24 11.34
C MET A 161 18.55 -8.53 12.68
N VAL A 162 17.36 -8.62 13.29
CA VAL A 162 17.08 -8.08 14.64
C VAL A 162 17.40 -9.09 15.75
N GLY A 163 17.46 -10.39 15.43
CA GLY A 163 17.94 -11.43 16.34
C GLY A 163 19.47 -11.40 16.46
N HIS A 164 19.95 -10.62 17.43
CA HIS A 164 21.29 -10.74 17.98
C HIS A 164 21.38 -11.88 19.01
#